data_AF-A0A0B1TRA8-F1
#
_entry.id   AF-A0A0B1TRA8-F1
#
_cell.length_a   1.000
_cell.length_b   1.000
_cell.length_c   1.000
_cell.angle_alpha   90.00
_cell.angle_beta   90.00
_cell.angle_gamma   90.00
#
_symmetry.space_group_name_H-M   'P 1'
#
loop_
_entity.id
_entity.type
_entity.pdbx_description
1 polymer ?
#
loop_
_entity_poly.entity_id
_entity_poly.type
_entity_poly.pdbx_seq_one_letter_code
_entity_poly.pdbx_strand_id
1 'polypeptide(L)'
;MTTLGEGVLRWADEGRVLSQEQKQFYEKNGYLLIRNCVPNYELERYKDRFRDICQGKDVPPNMTVMRDVAIAKSEFVSGEKAITKLQDFQDDPVLFDFCQYKGVSSF
;
A
#
# COMPACT_ATOMS: atom_id res chain seq x y z
N MET A 1 29.84 2.26 7.91
CA MET A 1 28.39 2.08 7.81
C MET A 1 27.94 2.92 6.64
N THR A 2 27.63 2.29 5.51
CA THR A 2 27.20 2.99 4.30
C THR A 2 25.75 3.44 4.51
N THR A 3 25.50 4.74 4.43
CA THR A 3 24.15 5.30 4.57
C THR A 3 23.35 5.00 3.30
N LEU A 4 22.09 4.60 3.45
CA LEU A 4 21.18 4.40 2.33
C LEU A 4 21.06 5.71 1.52
N GLY A 5 21.47 5.70 0.24
CA GLY A 5 21.34 6.84 -0.66
C GLY A 5 22.47 7.88 -0.60
N GLU A 6 23.66 7.49 -0.13
CA GLU A 6 24.86 8.32 -0.08
C GLU A 6 25.13 9.03 -1.43
N GLY A 7 25.04 10.37 -1.44
CA GLY A 7 25.22 11.22 -2.64
C GLY A 7 23.94 11.67 -3.37
N VAL A 8 22.79 11.03 -3.13
CA VAL A 8 21.49 11.39 -3.75
C VAL A 8 20.52 11.98 -2.73
N LEU A 9 20.56 11.47 -1.49
CA LEU A 9 19.70 11.92 -0.40
C LEU A 9 20.54 12.63 0.66
N ARG A 10 20.21 13.89 0.94
CA ARG A 10 20.72 14.62 2.12
C ARG A 10 19.96 14.17 3.36
N TRP A 11 20.28 12.95 3.81
CA TRP A 11 19.54 12.29 4.87
C TRP A 11 19.70 13.02 6.22
N ALA A 12 20.90 13.52 6.52
CA ALA A 12 21.20 14.22 7.78
C ALA A 12 20.54 15.61 7.92
N ASP A 13 20.12 16.22 6.80
CA ASP A 13 19.48 17.55 6.78
C ASP A 13 18.02 17.47 7.23
N GLU A 14 17.44 18.62 7.60
CA GLU A 14 16.01 18.70 7.85
C GLU A 14 15.22 18.36 6.57
N GLY A 15 14.29 17.41 6.67
CA GLY A 15 13.48 17.00 5.53
C GLY A 15 12.24 17.89 5.38
N ARG A 16 11.77 18.07 4.14
CA ARG A 16 10.50 18.75 3.86
C ARG A 16 9.27 17.97 4.34
N VAL A 17 9.42 16.64 4.40
CA VAL A 17 8.33 15.68 4.69
C VAL A 17 8.54 14.98 6.03
N LEU A 18 9.77 14.55 6.30
CA LEU A 18 10.15 13.88 7.55
C LEU A 18 11.08 14.76 8.36
N SER A 19 10.78 14.92 9.65
CA SER A 19 11.65 15.62 10.59
C SER A 19 12.96 14.86 10.81
N GLN A 20 13.98 15.54 11.32
CA GLN A 20 15.26 14.89 11.65
C GLN A 20 15.08 13.78 12.68
N GLU A 21 14.23 13.98 13.69
CA GLU A 21 13.91 12.96 14.70
C GLU A 21 13.27 11.72 14.07
N GLN A 22 12.34 11.89 13.12
CA GLN A 22 11.74 10.77 12.40
C GLN A 22 12.78 10.01 11.57
N LYS A 23 13.70 10.71 10.91
CA LYS A 23 14.78 10.07 10.15
C LYS A 23 15.71 9.26 11.06
N GLN A 24 16.13 9.82 12.19
CA GLN A 24 16.95 9.11 13.18
C GLN A 24 16.21 7.91 13.78
N PHE A 25 14.92 8.06 14.06
CA PHE A 25 14.08 6.95 14.49
C PHE A 25 14.03 5.84 13.43
N TYR A 26 13.85 6.20 12.16
CA TYR A 26 13.84 5.24 11.06
C TYR A 26 15.18 4.51 10.91
N GLU A 27 16.31 5.22 10.97
CA GLU A 27 17.64 4.60 10.92
C GLU A 27 17.85 3.58 12.04
N LYS A 28 17.36 3.89 13.24
CA LYS A 28 17.51 3.02 14.41
C LYS A 28 16.56 1.82 14.39
N ASN A 29 15.33 1.99 13.91
CA ASN A 29 14.25 1.01 14.10
C ASN A 29 13.77 0.34 12.80
N GLY A 30 14.09 0.90 11.62
CA GLY A 30 13.70 0.37 10.30
C GLY A 30 12.25 0.66 9.88
N TYR A 31 11.47 1.41 10.66
CA TYR A 31 10.09 1.77 10.34
C TYR A 31 9.72 3.14 10.92
N LEU A 32 8.60 3.70 10.43
CA LEU A 32 8.00 4.94 10.94
C LEU A 32 6.48 4.81 11.00
N LEU A 33 5.86 5.47 11.98
CA LEU A 33 4.41 5.60 12.09
C LEU A 33 4.00 7.04 11.78
N ILE A 34 3.37 7.25 10.63
CA ILE A 34 2.80 8.55 10.23
C ILE A 34 1.29 8.49 10.43
N ARG A 35 0.78 9.22 11.42
CA ARG A 35 -0.66 9.28 11.71
C ARG A 35 -1.40 10.01 10.60
N ASN A 36 -2.57 9.49 10.23
CA ASN A 36 -3.42 10.07 9.19
C ASN A 36 -2.67 10.29 7.86
N CYS A 37 -1.74 9.39 7.53
CA CYS A 37 -0.98 9.43 6.28
C CYS A 37 -1.90 9.36 5.06
N VAL A 38 -2.95 8.52 5.13
CA VAL A 38 -4.03 8.43 4.16
C VAL A 38 -5.35 8.64 4.91
N PRO A 39 -6.24 9.52 4.44
CA PRO A 39 -7.49 9.83 5.13
C PRO A 39 -8.48 8.68 4.96
N ASN A 40 -9.36 8.52 5.95
CA ASN A 40 -10.31 7.40 6.00
C ASN A 40 -11.19 7.26 4.76
N TYR A 41 -11.55 8.36 4.10
CA TYR A 41 -12.41 8.30 2.91
C TYR A 41 -11.71 7.65 1.71
N GLU A 42 -10.39 7.84 1.54
CA GLU A 42 -9.61 7.12 0.51
C GLU A 42 -9.47 5.64 0.89
N LEU A 43 -9.25 5.34 2.19
CA LEU A 43 -9.16 3.96 2.66
C LEU A 43 -10.44 3.17 2.38
N GLU A 44 -11.62 3.75 2.64
CA GLU A 44 -12.89 3.11 2.29
C GLU A 44 -13.08 2.99 0.77
N ARG A 45 -12.67 3.99 -0.03
CA ARG A 45 -12.69 3.90 -1.50
C ARG A 45 -11.85 2.73 -2.03
N TYR A 46 -10.63 2.54 -1.51
CA TYR A 46 -9.76 1.42 -1.92
C TYR A 46 -10.35 0.06 -1.51
N LYS A 47 -10.97 0.00 -0.33
CA LYS A 47 -11.65 -1.19 0.18
C LYS A 47 -12.88 -1.56 -0.64
N ASP A 48 -13.66 -0.58 -1.07
CA ASP A 48 -14.79 -0.80 -1.97
C ASP A 48 -14.31 -1.34 -3.32
N ARG A 49 -13.22 -0.78 -3.87
CA ARG A 49 -12.62 -1.33 -5.09
C ARG A 49 -12.13 -2.77 -4.91
N PHE A 50 -11.50 -3.08 -3.78
CA PHE A 50 -11.09 -4.45 -3.46
C PHE A 50 -12.28 -5.43 -3.47
N ARG A 51 -13.43 -5.03 -2.91
CA ARG A 51 -14.65 -5.85 -2.94
C ARG A 51 -15.17 -6.09 -4.35
N ASP A 52 -15.13 -5.08 -5.21
CA ASP A 52 -15.52 -5.22 -6.62
C ASP A 52 -14.61 -6.20 -7.36
N ILE A 53 -13.30 -6.12 -7.14
CA ILE A 53 -12.32 -7.07 -7.70
C ILE A 53 -12.58 -8.50 -7.18
N CYS A 54 -12.94 -8.63 -5.89
CA CYS A 54 -13.28 -9.93 -5.32
C CYS A 54 -14.53 -10.56 -5.95
N GLN A 55 -15.43 -9.73 -6.48
CA GLN A 55 -16.62 -10.15 -7.24
C GLN A 55 -16.33 -10.35 -8.73
N GLY A 56 -15.09 -10.11 -9.18
CA GLY A 56 -14.67 -10.26 -10.58
C GLY A 56 -15.03 -9.07 -11.47
N LYS A 57 -15.34 -7.90 -10.92
CA LYS A 57 -15.72 -6.71 -11.69
C LYS A 57 -14.49 -5.95 -12.19
N ASP A 58 -14.40 -5.78 -13.50
CA ASP A 58 -13.39 -4.96 -14.19
C ASP A 58 -11.96 -5.22 -13.68
N VAL A 59 -11.63 -6.49 -13.46
CA VAL A 59 -10.31 -6.89 -12.96
C VAL A 59 -9.28 -6.67 -14.08
N PRO A 60 -8.22 -5.87 -13.86
CA PRO A 60 -7.19 -5.68 -14.87
C PRO A 60 -6.54 -7.02 -15.25
N PRO A 61 -6.23 -7.25 -16.54
CA PRO A 61 -5.73 -8.54 -17.02
C PRO A 61 -4.36 -8.93 -16.42
N ASN A 62 -3.55 -7.94 -16.04
CA ASN A 62 -2.22 -8.15 -15.46
C ASN A 62 -2.25 -8.27 -13.92
N MET A 63 -3.42 -8.11 -13.28
CA MET A 63 -3.54 -8.15 -11.83
C MET A 63 -3.60 -9.61 -11.33
N THR A 64 -2.76 -9.94 -10.35
CA THR A 64 -2.78 -11.25 -9.71
C THR A 64 -3.72 -11.26 -8.51
N VAL A 65 -4.82 -12.02 -8.60
CA VAL A 65 -5.77 -12.26 -7.50
C VAL A 65 -5.45 -13.57 -6.81
N MET A 66 -4.79 -13.52 -5.64
CA MET A 66 -4.45 -14.73 -4.89
C MET A 66 -5.63 -15.21 -4.05
N ARG A 67 -6.03 -16.46 -4.27
CA ARG A 67 -7.07 -17.15 -3.51
C ARG A 67 -6.45 -18.21 -2.60
N ASP A 68 -6.82 -18.20 -1.33
CA ASP A 68 -6.42 -19.28 -0.42
C ASP A 68 -7.33 -20.49 -0.63
N VAL A 69 -6.74 -21.56 -1.16
CA VAL A 69 -7.40 -22.82 -1.49
C VAL A 69 -7.94 -23.55 -0.25
N ALA A 70 -7.36 -23.33 0.92
CA ALA A 70 -7.84 -23.92 2.17
C ALA A 70 -9.18 -23.30 2.61
N ILE A 71 -9.37 -22.01 2.32
CA ILE A 71 -10.59 -21.26 2.61
C ILE A 71 -11.64 -21.49 1.51
N ALA A 72 -11.22 -21.61 0.25
CA ALA A 72 -12.11 -21.80 -0.90
C ALA A 72 -12.83 -23.16 -0.95
N LYS A 73 -12.36 -24.17 -0.21
CA LYS A 73 -13.02 -25.49 -0.09
C LYS A 73 -14.18 -25.53 0.91
N SER A 74 -14.35 -24.47 1.68
CA SER A 74 -15.55 -24.27 2.49
C SER A 74 -16.67 -23.79 1.56
N GLU A 75 -17.72 -24.59 1.38
CA GLU A 75 -18.87 -24.32 0.49
C GLU A 75 -19.63 -23.00 0.81
N PHE A 76 -19.18 -22.22 1.80
CA PHE A 76 -19.85 -21.04 2.34
C PHE A 76 -19.07 -19.73 2.21
N VAL A 77 -17.91 -19.72 1.54
CA VAL A 77 -17.02 -18.55 1.57
C VAL A 77 -16.90 -17.91 0.19
N SER A 78 -17.81 -16.98 -0.12
CA SER A 78 -17.78 -16.19 -1.35
C SER A 78 -16.73 -15.06 -1.30
N GLY A 79 -16.10 -14.82 -2.45
CA GLY A 79 -15.43 -13.57 -2.82
C GLY A 79 -14.32 -13.11 -1.87
N GLU A 80 -14.66 -12.18 -0.99
CA GLU A 80 -13.72 -11.38 -0.17
C GLU A 80 -12.92 -12.23 0.82
N LYS A 81 -13.56 -13.23 1.44
CA LYS A 81 -12.91 -14.05 2.48
C LYS A 81 -11.96 -15.11 1.91
N ALA A 82 -12.10 -15.45 0.62
CA ALA A 82 -11.24 -16.41 -0.06
C ALA A 82 -10.02 -15.74 -0.72
N ILE A 83 -10.07 -14.42 -0.95
CA ILE A 83 -8.98 -13.65 -1.56
C ILE A 83 -8.13 -13.03 -0.47
N THR A 84 -6.87 -13.44 -0.39
CA THR A 84 -5.95 -13.00 0.67
C THR A 84 -4.99 -11.91 0.21
N LYS A 85 -4.83 -11.74 -1.11
CA LYS A 85 -3.90 -10.75 -1.67
C LYS A 85 -4.26 -10.37 -3.11
N LEU A 86 -4.11 -9.08 -3.43
CA LEU A 86 -3.99 -8.57 -4.80
C LEU A 86 -2.54 -8.14 -5.04
N GLN A 87 -1.98 -8.48 -6.19
CA GLN A 87 -0.68 -7.99 -6.65
C GLN A 87 -0.81 -7.39 -8.05
N ASP A 88 0.18 -6.59 -8.44
CA ASP A 88 0.26 -5.98 -9.77
C ASP A 88 -0.95 -5.08 -10.11
N PHE A 89 -1.37 -4.27 -9.13
CA PHE A 89 -2.54 -3.40 -9.24
C PHE A 89 -2.27 -2.06 -9.94
N GLN A 90 -1.10 -1.87 -10.55
CA GLN A 90 -0.72 -0.60 -11.20
C GLN A 90 -1.65 -0.17 -12.33
N ASP A 91 -2.33 -1.12 -12.97
CA ASP A 91 -3.30 -0.86 -14.04
C ASP A 91 -4.71 -0.59 -13.51
N ASP A 92 -4.94 -0.69 -12.20
CA ASP A 92 -6.21 -0.35 -11.57
C ASP A 92 -6.23 1.14 -11.17
N PRO A 93 -7.11 1.97 -11.76
CA PRO A 93 -7.07 3.41 -11.53
C PRO A 93 -7.41 3.80 -10.09
N VAL A 94 -8.19 2.99 -9.37
CA VAL A 94 -8.57 3.31 -7.99
C VAL A 94 -7.49 2.84 -7.01
N LEU A 95 -6.93 1.65 -7.19
CA LEU A 95 -5.87 1.17 -6.29
C LEU A 95 -4.53 1.88 -6.55
N PHE A 96 -4.25 2.27 -7.80
CA PHE A 96 -3.01 3.00 -8.12
C PHE A 96 -2.99 4.43 -7.57
N ASP A 97 -4.14 5.06 -7.32
CA ASP A 97 -4.22 6.35 -6.63
C ASP A 97 -3.55 6.32 -5.25
N PHE A 98 -3.49 5.17 -4.57
CA PHE A 98 -2.74 5.00 -3.33
C PHE A 98 -1.25 5.35 -3.51
N CYS A 99 -0.64 4.91 -4.62
CA CYS A 99 0.77 5.20 -4.95
C CYS A 99 1.00 6.68 -5.27
N GLN A 100 -0.03 7.39 -5.69
CA GLN A 100 0.00 8.82 -6.02
C GLN A 100 -0.41 9.71 -4.84
N TYR A 101 -0.91 9.12 -3.75
CA TYR A 101 -1.38 9.88 -2.62
C TYR A 101 -0.22 10.64 -1.95
N LYS A 102 -0.36 11.95 -1.77
CA LYS A 102 0.75 12.81 -1.30
C LYS A 102 1.38 12.35 0.02
N GLY A 103 0.58 11.83 0.95
CA GLY A 103 1.10 11.29 2.21
C GLY A 103 2.01 10.08 2.04
N VAL A 104 1.83 9.30 0.96
CA VAL A 104 2.61 8.10 0.63
C VAL A 104 3.78 8.45 -0.28
N SER A 105 3.53 9.27 -1.30
CA SER A 105 4.51 9.70 -2.28
C SER A 105 4.56 11.23 -2.32
N SER A 106 5.48 11.80 -1.53
CA SER A 106 5.82 13.21 -1.57
C SER A 106 7.17 13.35 -2.29
N PHE A 107 7.14 13.67 -3.58
CA PHE A 107 8.32 14.10 -4.35
C PHE A 107 8.53 15.61 -4.20
#